data_AF-A0A9W4T853-F1
#
_entry.id   AF-A0A9W4T853-F1
#
_cell.length_a   1.000
_cell.length_b   1.000
_cell.length_c   1.000
_cell.angle_alpha   90.00
_cell.angle_beta   90.00
_cell.angle_gamma   90.00
#
_symmetry.space_group_name_H-M   'P 1'
#
loop_
_entity.id
_entity.type
_entity.pdbx_description
1 polymer ?
#
loop_
_entity_poly.entity_id
_entity_poly.type
_entity_poly.pdbx_seq_one_letter_code
_entity_poly.pdbx_strand_id
1 'polypeptide(L)'
;AGNNKELTSNLNDALSSCEKIPFMAIENKGSTERINRTYRYVLRLYSRLINSQKALVTLTGIQVFFNIHVPDGESPDECEVRVRDIIFSAKVETQKIEYVKAFPFRGYHTEKKSYLRIYTSGTDKRKTAIQLGEFAEVLDLNHNVFMICMTLHWKDDPKPLKQICLIDVEENLLKAFAPCWRAFAPDIQVRFNDSDYDWSFIMKRAYHLNVLEWIWKRIMGKFEIKEEILKWKYKGKIGAKSEIVFKKKGKKRILMKRRPYGGQ
;
A
#
# COMPACT_ATOMS: atom_id res chain seq x y z
N ALA A 1 0.92 45.66 -18.99
CA ALA A 1 0.94 44.74 -20.14
C ALA A 1 2.35 44.19 -20.30
N GLY A 2 2.61 42.98 -19.79
CA GLY A 2 3.93 42.35 -19.82
C GLY A 2 3.82 40.94 -20.38
N ASN A 3 4.30 40.77 -21.61
CA ASN A 3 4.71 39.53 -22.30
C ASN A 3 3.93 38.23 -22.03
N ASN A 4 2.78 38.06 -22.68
CA ASN A 4 2.19 36.76 -23.01
C ASN A 4 2.84 36.09 -24.24
N LYS A 5 4.08 36.46 -24.61
CA LYS A 5 4.77 35.92 -25.79
C LYS A 5 5.51 34.60 -25.55
N GLU A 6 5.60 34.14 -24.29
CA GLU A 6 6.37 32.94 -23.92
C GLU A 6 5.51 31.66 -23.82
N LEU A 7 4.18 31.76 -23.95
CA LEU A 7 3.26 30.63 -23.66
C LEU A 7 2.93 29.74 -24.87
N THR A 8 3.54 29.97 -26.03
CA THR A 8 3.22 29.26 -27.28
C THR A 8 4.45 28.61 -27.93
N SER A 9 5.38 28.05 -27.16
CA SER A 9 6.26 27.01 -27.72
C SER A 9 5.50 25.68 -27.73
N ASN A 10 5.44 25.04 -28.91
CA ASN A 10 4.93 23.68 -29.01
C ASN A 10 5.91 22.75 -28.27
N LEU A 11 5.42 21.67 -27.63
CA LEU A 11 6.26 20.66 -27.00
C LEU A 11 7.39 20.19 -27.93
N ASN A 12 7.10 20.04 -29.22
CA ASN A 12 8.11 19.64 -30.21
C ASN A 12 9.22 20.68 -30.41
N ASP A 13 8.89 21.97 -30.32
CA ASP A 13 9.86 23.07 -30.48
C ASP A 13 10.77 23.15 -29.26
N ALA A 14 10.19 23.02 -28.05
CA ALA A 14 10.94 22.96 -26.79
C ALA A 14 11.88 21.73 -26.74
N LEU A 15 11.42 20.57 -27.25
CA LEU A 15 12.26 19.37 -27.37
C LEU A 15 13.39 19.56 -28.39
N SER A 16 13.11 20.17 -29.55
CA SER A 16 14.10 20.39 -30.61
C SER A 16 15.17 21.40 -30.22
N SER A 17 14.81 22.37 -29.38
CA SER A 17 15.72 23.40 -28.84
C SER A 17 16.42 22.98 -27.54
N CYS A 18 16.18 21.76 -27.04
CA CYS A 18 16.69 21.29 -25.74
C CYS A 18 16.35 22.22 -24.57
N GLU A 19 15.23 22.94 -24.65
CA GLU A 19 14.76 23.81 -23.58
C GLU A 19 14.26 23.00 -22.38
N LYS A 20 14.40 23.57 -21.18
CA LYS A 20 13.86 22.96 -19.96
C LYS A 20 12.34 23.09 -19.97
N ILE A 21 11.64 21.97 -19.86
CA ILE A 21 10.18 21.93 -19.82
C ILE A 21 9.73 21.82 -18.36
N PRO A 22 9.09 22.85 -17.77
CA PRO A 22 8.54 22.74 -16.43
C PRO A 22 7.39 21.72 -16.42
N PHE A 23 7.48 20.73 -15.54
CA PHE A 23 6.51 19.66 -15.42
C PHE A 23 6.28 19.31 -13.95
N MET A 24 5.01 19.31 -13.53
CA MET A 24 4.60 18.90 -12.18
C MET A 24 3.65 17.73 -12.30
N ALA A 25 4.08 16.52 -11.92
CA ALA A 25 3.21 15.34 -11.98
C ALA A 25 1.97 15.50 -11.09
N ILE A 26 0.79 15.18 -11.63
CA ILE A 26 -0.49 15.15 -10.88
C ILE A 26 -0.84 13.70 -10.52
N GLU A 27 -0.49 12.75 -11.40
CA GLU A 27 -0.70 11.33 -11.19
C GLU A 27 0.56 10.56 -11.58
N ASN A 28 0.82 9.42 -10.94
CA ASN A 28 1.88 8.50 -11.32
C ASN A 28 1.38 7.06 -11.39
N LYS A 29 2.00 6.27 -12.27
CA LYS A 29 1.72 4.85 -12.42
C LYS A 29 3.02 4.08 -12.63
N GLY A 30 3.31 3.17 -11.72
CA GLY A 30 4.40 2.20 -11.85
C GLY A 30 3.93 0.90 -12.49
N SER A 31 4.70 0.35 -13.44
CA SER A 31 4.47 -0.96 -14.05
C SER A 31 5.79 -1.70 -14.29
N THR A 32 5.71 -3.03 -14.39
CA THR A 32 6.83 -3.85 -14.86
C THR A 32 6.56 -4.22 -16.31
N GLU A 33 7.45 -3.85 -17.22
CA GLU A 33 7.29 -4.04 -18.66
C GLU A 33 8.46 -4.81 -19.26
N ARG A 34 8.17 -5.59 -20.31
CA ARG A 34 9.18 -6.36 -21.02
C ARG A 34 9.80 -5.49 -22.11
N ILE A 35 11.02 -5.01 -21.87
CA ILE A 35 11.80 -4.19 -22.79
C ILE A 35 13.06 -4.97 -23.17
N ASN A 36 13.31 -5.18 -24.46
CA ASN A 36 14.47 -5.95 -24.97
C ASN A 36 14.62 -7.32 -24.28
N ARG A 37 13.51 -8.08 -24.22
CA ARG A 37 13.40 -9.40 -23.55
C ARG A 37 13.61 -9.41 -22.03
N THR A 38 13.91 -8.26 -21.41
CA THR A 38 14.13 -8.13 -19.96
C THR A 38 12.97 -7.41 -19.29
N TYR A 39 12.51 -7.87 -18.14
CA TYR A 39 11.54 -7.14 -17.33
C TYR A 39 12.19 -5.96 -16.62
N ARG A 40 11.64 -4.77 -16.82
CA ARG A 40 12.13 -3.51 -16.23
C ARG A 40 10.97 -2.72 -15.66
N TYR A 41 11.24 -2.03 -14.56
CA TYR A 41 10.28 -1.09 -13.99
C TYR A 41 10.21 0.18 -14.83
N VAL A 42 8.99 0.65 -15.06
CA VAL A 42 8.65 1.87 -15.79
C VAL A 42 7.76 2.71 -14.89
N LEU A 43 8.14 3.97 -14.70
CA LEU A 43 7.33 4.96 -13.98
C LEU A 43 6.77 5.97 -14.96
N ARG A 44 5.45 6.00 -15.09
CA ARG A 44 4.72 6.99 -15.89
C ARG A 44 4.23 8.10 -15.00
N LEU A 45 4.52 9.33 -15.36
CA LEU A 45 4.03 10.54 -14.70
C LEU A 45 3.10 11.27 -15.66
N TYR A 46 1.91 11.61 -15.18
CA TYR A 46 0.87 12.28 -15.96
C TYR A 46 0.66 13.70 -15.44
N SER A 47 0.59 14.67 -16.36
CA SER A 47 0.20 16.03 -16.02
C SER A 47 -0.26 16.83 -17.23
N ARG A 48 -0.50 18.13 -17.03
CA ARG A 48 -0.61 19.15 -18.07
C ARG A 48 0.59 20.10 -17.99
N LEU A 49 1.07 20.53 -19.14
CA LEU A 49 2.07 21.61 -19.25
C LEU A 49 1.41 22.96 -18.95
N ILE A 50 2.23 24.01 -18.81
CA ILE A 50 1.74 25.38 -18.54
C ILE A 50 0.79 25.91 -19.63
N ASN A 51 0.96 25.44 -20.88
CA ASN A 51 0.08 25.72 -22.02
C ASN A 51 -1.17 24.80 -22.05
N SER A 52 -1.45 24.06 -20.97
CA SER A 52 -2.57 23.12 -20.81
C SER A 52 -2.52 21.83 -21.66
N GLN A 53 -1.48 21.58 -22.45
CA GLN A 53 -1.31 20.32 -23.18
C GLN A 53 -1.10 19.14 -22.22
N LYS A 54 -1.72 17.99 -22.50
CA LYS A 54 -1.48 16.76 -21.73
C LYS A 54 -0.07 16.25 -22.01
N ALA A 55 0.67 15.91 -20.95
CA ALA A 55 2.01 15.36 -21.03
C ALA A 55 2.10 14.04 -20.25
N LEU A 56 2.78 13.07 -20.84
CA LEU A 56 3.15 11.80 -20.23
C LEU A 56 4.67 11.69 -20.23
N VAL A 57 5.27 11.69 -19.05
CA VAL A 57 6.71 11.45 -18.88
C VAL A 57 6.91 9.99 -18.49
N THR A 58 7.66 9.25 -19.30
CA THR A 58 7.98 7.84 -19.05
C THR A 58 9.42 7.72 -18.59
N LEU A 59 9.61 7.44 -17.31
CA LEU A 59 10.93 7.20 -16.72
C LEU A 59 11.27 5.71 -16.84
N THR A 60 12.40 5.44 -17.48
CA THR A 60 12.94 4.08 -17.68
C THR A 60 14.33 3.98 -17.05
N GLY A 61 14.88 2.77 -16.91
CA GLY A 61 16.20 2.56 -16.31
C GLY A 61 16.22 2.64 -14.79
N ILE A 62 15.06 2.74 -14.14
CA ILE A 62 14.93 2.70 -12.68
C ILE A 62 15.23 1.28 -12.20
N GLN A 63 16.23 1.16 -11.34
CA GLN A 63 16.60 -0.09 -10.70
C GLN A 63 15.82 -0.26 -9.39
N VAL A 64 15.01 -1.32 -9.30
CA VAL A 64 14.21 -1.61 -8.11
C VAL A 64 15.02 -2.46 -7.16
N PHE A 65 15.31 -1.94 -5.97
CA PHE A 65 16.07 -2.66 -4.94
C PHE A 65 15.45 -2.59 -3.55
N PHE A 66 15.96 -3.42 -2.65
CA PHE A 66 15.76 -3.32 -1.21
C PHE A 66 17.05 -3.73 -0.48
N ASN A 67 17.18 -3.36 0.79
CA ASN A 67 18.36 -3.67 1.59
C ASN A 67 18.00 -4.68 2.68
N ILE A 68 18.89 -5.66 2.92
CA ILE A 68 18.88 -6.57 4.06
C ILE A 68 20.05 -6.21 4.96
N HIS A 69 19.81 -6.09 6.27
CA HIS A 69 20.86 -5.86 7.25
C HIS A 69 21.72 -7.12 7.41
N VAL A 70 23.04 -6.98 7.34
CA VAL A 70 23.97 -8.07 7.68
C VAL A 70 24.05 -8.15 9.20
N PRO A 71 23.71 -9.29 9.83
CA PRO A 71 23.76 -9.44 11.29
C PRO A 71 25.14 -9.12 11.87
N ASP A 72 25.15 -8.58 13.09
CA ASP A 72 26.40 -8.26 13.78
C ASP A 72 27.18 -9.56 14.04
N GLY A 73 28.46 -9.61 13.63
CA GLY A 73 29.31 -10.80 13.72
C GLY A 73 29.26 -11.74 12.51
N GLU A 74 28.38 -11.51 11.54
CA GLU A 74 28.31 -12.27 10.29
C GLU A 74 29.01 -11.49 9.16
N SER A 75 29.75 -12.20 8.30
CA SER A 75 30.35 -11.58 7.11
C SER A 75 29.30 -11.30 6.03
N PRO A 76 29.48 -10.28 5.17
CA PRO A 76 28.58 -10.04 4.03
C PRO A 76 28.44 -11.25 3.11
N ASP A 77 29.51 -12.02 2.92
CA ASP A 77 29.52 -13.20 2.04
C ASP A 77 28.67 -14.34 2.60
N GLU A 78 28.78 -14.65 3.91
CA GLU A 78 27.93 -15.63 4.58
C GLU A 78 26.45 -15.25 4.51
N CYS A 79 26.15 -13.97 4.76
CA CYS A 79 24.80 -13.44 4.67
C CYS A 79 24.26 -13.54 3.23
N GLU A 80 25.10 -13.29 2.23
CA GLU A 80 24.73 -13.37 0.83
C GLU A 80 24.40 -14.80 0.40
N VAL A 81 25.19 -15.81 0.83
CA VAL A 81 24.90 -17.23 0.57
C VAL A 81 23.51 -17.58 1.10
N ARG A 82 23.23 -17.28 2.37
CA ARG A 82 21.92 -17.56 2.99
C ARG A 82 20.77 -16.86 2.27
N VAL A 83 20.96 -15.59 1.87
CA VAL A 83 19.95 -14.82 1.15
C VAL A 83 19.71 -15.41 -0.25
N ARG A 84 20.76 -15.80 -0.96
CA ARG A 84 20.65 -16.43 -2.28
C ARG A 84 19.89 -17.76 -2.19
N ASP A 85 20.14 -18.57 -1.17
CA ASP A 85 19.43 -19.83 -0.97
C ASP A 85 17.92 -19.61 -0.78
N ILE A 86 17.52 -18.68 0.08
CA ILE A 86 16.10 -18.33 0.31
C ILE A 86 15.43 -17.85 -0.98
N ILE A 87 16.10 -16.95 -1.72
CA ILE A 87 15.61 -16.38 -2.97
C ILE A 87 15.47 -17.45 -4.05
N PHE A 88 16.45 -18.34 -4.16
CA PHE A 88 16.46 -19.45 -5.12
C PHE A 88 15.33 -20.45 -4.82
N SER A 89 15.18 -20.87 -3.55
CA SER A 89 14.07 -21.74 -3.13
C SER A 89 12.71 -21.14 -3.45
N ALA A 90 12.57 -19.82 -3.34
CA ALA A 90 11.33 -19.10 -3.64
C ALA A 90 11.13 -18.75 -5.13
N LYS A 91 12.06 -19.12 -6.02
CA LYS A 91 12.01 -18.82 -7.46
C LYS A 91 11.84 -17.33 -7.76
N VAL A 92 12.46 -16.48 -6.96
CA VAL A 92 12.45 -15.02 -7.19
C VAL A 92 13.65 -14.64 -8.05
N GLU A 93 13.38 -14.05 -9.22
CA GLU A 93 14.43 -13.53 -10.10
C GLU A 93 15.07 -12.26 -9.51
N THR A 94 16.34 -12.36 -9.14
CA THR A 94 17.20 -11.23 -8.76
C THR A 94 18.19 -10.90 -9.86
N GLN A 95 18.49 -9.61 -10.03
CA GLN A 95 19.43 -9.14 -11.05
C GLN A 95 20.86 -9.06 -10.52
N LYS A 96 21.03 -8.49 -9.33
CA LYS A 96 22.33 -8.19 -8.74
C LYS A 96 22.19 -8.09 -7.22
N ILE A 97 23.25 -8.42 -6.49
CA ILE A 97 23.41 -8.13 -5.06
C ILE A 97 24.65 -7.24 -4.92
N GLU A 98 24.56 -6.19 -4.11
CA GLU A 98 25.66 -5.27 -3.80
C GLU A 98 25.84 -5.14 -2.30
N TYR A 99 27.09 -5.00 -1.86
CA TYR A 99 27.40 -4.62 -0.49
C TYR A 99 27.35 -3.11 -0.32
N VAL A 100 26.61 -2.62 0.68
CA VAL A 100 26.51 -1.19 0.99
C VAL A 100 26.60 -0.94 2.50
N LYS A 101 27.21 0.18 2.89
CA LYS A 101 27.19 0.68 4.27
C LYS A 101 26.24 1.87 4.39
N ALA A 102 25.31 1.82 5.35
CA ALA A 102 24.33 2.88 5.59
C ALA A 102 23.99 3.00 7.08
N PHE A 103 23.43 4.13 7.49
CA PHE A 103 22.90 4.26 8.84
C PHE A 103 21.58 3.49 8.97
N PRO A 104 21.37 2.72 10.06
CA PRO A 104 20.09 2.11 10.33
C PRO A 104 18.98 3.15 10.47
N PHE A 105 17.79 2.83 9.96
CA PHE A 105 16.64 3.73 10.06
C PHE A 105 16.10 3.85 11.49
N ARG A 106 16.28 2.82 12.33
CA ARG A 106 15.78 2.78 13.71
C ARG A 106 16.92 2.89 14.72
N GLY A 107 16.74 3.81 15.68
CA GLY A 107 17.71 4.08 16.75
C GLY A 107 18.73 5.13 16.35
N TYR A 108 19.47 5.62 17.35
CA TYR A 108 20.60 6.52 17.15
C TYR A 108 21.87 5.68 17.00
N HIS A 109 22.57 5.82 15.87
CA HIS A 109 23.80 5.12 15.57
C HIS A 109 24.85 6.12 15.10
N THR A 110 26.03 6.08 15.71
CA THR A 110 27.18 6.91 15.32
C THR A 110 27.94 6.32 14.13
N GLU A 111 27.70 5.03 13.83
CA GLU A 111 28.40 4.29 12.79
C GLU A 111 27.43 3.69 11.75
N LYS A 112 27.94 3.50 10.52
CA LYS A 112 27.19 2.85 9.44
C LYS A 112 27.26 1.33 9.60
N LYS A 113 26.12 0.67 9.44
CA LYS A 113 26.02 -0.78 9.41
C LYS A 113 26.09 -1.33 7.99
N SER A 114 26.40 -2.62 7.91
CA SER A 114 26.52 -3.41 6.68
C SER A 114 25.15 -3.87 6.17
N TYR A 115 24.91 -3.74 4.87
CA TYR A 115 23.70 -4.20 4.21
C TYR A 115 24.00 -4.88 2.88
N LEU A 116 23.17 -5.85 2.52
CA LEU A 116 23.06 -6.39 1.17
C LEU A 116 21.94 -5.68 0.43
N ARG A 117 22.27 -4.98 -0.65
CA ARG A 117 21.31 -4.38 -1.57
C ARG A 117 20.98 -5.35 -2.69
N ILE A 118 19.72 -5.76 -2.76
CA ILE A 118 19.24 -6.76 -3.70
C ILE A 118 18.39 -6.07 -4.76
N TYR A 119 18.83 -6.19 -6.01
CA TYR A 119 18.14 -5.66 -7.17
C TYR A 119 17.20 -6.71 -7.76
N THR A 120 16.01 -6.26 -8.12
CA THR A 120 14.91 -7.09 -8.63
C THR A 120 14.40 -6.53 -9.95
N SER A 121 13.80 -7.39 -10.78
CA SER A 121 13.28 -7.00 -12.09
C SER A 121 12.05 -6.09 -12.05
N GLY A 122 11.40 -5.96 -10.90
CA GLY A 122 10.23 -5.11 -10.73
C GLY A 122 9.70 -5.11 -9.29
N THR A 123 8.70 -4.26 -9.05
CA THR A 123 8.11 -4.05 -7.72
C THR A 123 7.42 -5.29 -7.16
N ASP A 124 6.81 -6.12 -8.01
CA ASP A 124 6.16 -7.36 -7.57
C ASP A 124 7.15 -8.39 -7.05
N LYS A 125 8.27 -8.58 -7.76
CA LYS A 125 9.34 -9.49 -7.35
C LYS A 125 10.01 -9.00 -6.06
N ARG A 126 10.25 -7.70 -5.93
CA ARG A 126 10.70 -7.09 -4.66
C ARG A 126 9.74 -7.39 -3.52
N LYS A 127 8.43 -7.23 -3.73
CA LYS A 127 7.43 -7.51 -2.69
C LYS A 127 7.42 -8.99 -2.30
N THR A 128 7.54 -9.91 -3.26
CA THR A 128 7.66 -11.33 -2.97
C THR A 128 8.92 -11.61 -2.15
N ALA A 129 10.07 -11.06 -2.57
CA ALA A 129 11.35 -11.23 -1.88
C ALA A 129 11.29 -10.75 -0.42
N ILE A 130 10.72 -9.57 -0.18
CA ILE A 130 10.57 -9.01 1.17
C ILE A 130 9.65 -9.88 2.04
N GLN A 131 8.61 -10.48 1.46
CA GLN A 131 7.68 -11.34 2.20
C GLN A 131 8.27 -12.68 2.62
N LEU A 132 9.34 -13.14 1.96
CA LEU A 132 10.06 -14.36 2.37
C LEU A 132 10.81 -14.17 3.68
N GLY A 133 11.15 -12.94 4.05
CA GLY A 133 11.87 -12.61 5.30
C GLY A 133 10.97 -12.52 6.53
N GLU A 134 9.80 -13.15 6.53
CA GLU A 134 8.78 -13.10 7.60
C GLU A 134 8.58 -11.71 8.24
N PHE A 135 7.71 -10.90 7.63
CA PHE A 135 6.94 -9.94 8.42
C PHE A 135 5.58 -10.56 8.70
N ALA A 136 5.52 -11.33 9.78
CA ALA A 136 4.27 -11.55 10.49
C ALA A 136 3.82 -10.20 11.04
N GLU A 137 2.88 -9.54 10.35
CA GLU A 137 2.05 -8.56 11.04
C GLU A 137 1.19 -9.33 12.02
N VAL A 138 1.63 -9.37 13.27
CA VAL A 138 0.78 -9.72 14.40
C VAL A 138 -0.31 -8.66 14.49
N LEU A 139 -1.43 -8.95 13.85
CA LEU A 139 -2.68 -8.31 14.21
C LEU A 139 -3.14 -8.96 15.50
N ASP A 140 -2.84 -8.29 16.59
CA ASP A 140 -3.47 -8.61 17.85
C ASP A 140 -4.96 -8.23 17.76
N LEU A 141 -5.80 -9.25 17.54
CA LEU A 141 -7.26 -9.12 17.49
C LEU A 141 -7.85 -8.70 18.84
N ASN A 142 -7.05 -8.67 19.92
CA ASN A 142 -7.48 -8.19 21.23
C ASN A 142 -7.55 -6.67 21.33
N HIS A 143 -7.05 -5.92 20.33
CA HIS A 143 -7.14 -4.47 20.30
C HIS A 143 -8.34 -3.97 19.50
N ASN A 144 -8.99 -2.93 20.03
CA ASN A 144 -10.15 -2.27 19.42
C ASN A 144 -9.78 -0.87 18.94
N VAL A 145 -10.41 -0.40 17.86
CA VAL A 145 -10.40 1.02 17.51
C VAL A 145 -11.28 1.76 18.53
N PHE A 146 -10.69 2.70 19.26
CA PHE A 146 -11.40 3.51 20.27
C PHE A 146 -11.57 4.98 19.84
N MET A 147 -10.84 5.43 18.82
CA MET A 147 -10.87 6.80 18.33
C MET A 147 -10.50 6.88 16.85
N ILE A 148 -11.17 7.75 16.09
CA ILE A 148 -10.77 8.13 14.72
C ILE A 148 -10.76 9.64 14.61
N CYS A 149 -9.59 10.20 14.30
CA CYS A 149 -9.42 11.64 14.06
C CYS A 149 -9.26 11.93 12.57
N MET A 150 -9.85 13.03 12.11
CA MET A 150 -9.77 13.53 10.75
C MET A 150 -9.59 15.05 10.76
N THR A 151 -8.69 15.56 9.93
CA THR A 151 -8.55 16.99 9.65
C THR A 151 -8.65 17.22 8.16
N LEU A 152 -9.52 18.14 7.75
CA LEU A 152 -9.73 18.53 6.36
C LEU A 152 -9.07 19.88 6.13
N HIS A 153 -8.32 20.01 5.03
CA HIS A 153 -7.56 21.21 4.67
C HIS A 153 -7.75 21.52 3.20
N TRP A 154 -7.62 22.80 2.83
CA TRP A 154 -7.27 23.15 1.46
C TRP A 154 -5.79 22.85 1.24
N LYS A 155 -5.41 22.40 0.03
CA LYS A 155 -4.06 21.89 -0.28
C LYS A 155 -2.93 22.80 0.22
N ASP A 156 -3.12 24.11 0.12
CA ASP A 156 -2.09 25.12 0.40
C ASP A 156 -2.46 26.01 1.60
N ASP A 157 -3.50 25.66 2.37
CA ASP A 157 -3.90 26.39 3.57
C ASP A 157 -3.46 25.61 4.83
N PRO A 158 -2.60 26.17 5.68
CA PRO A 158 -2.20 25.52 6.92
C PRO A 158 -3.35 25.42 7.94
N LYS A 159 -4.44 26.17 7.74
CA LYS A 159 -5.60 26.16 8.63
C LYS A 159 -6.58 25.06 8.22
N PRO A 160 -6.97 24.16 9.15
CA PRO A 160 -7.95 23.13 8.84
C PRO A 160 -9.33 23.76 8.61
N LEU A 161 -9.97 23.37 7.52
CA LEU A 161 -11.37 23.65 7.24
C LEU A 161 -12.27 22.99 8.28
N LYS A 162 -11.93 21.76 8.69
CA LYS A 162 -12.66 21.01 9.71
C LYS A 162 -11.74 20.06 10.46
N GLN A 163 -11.94 19.93 11.76
CA GLN A 163 -11.32 18.90 12.58
C GLN A 163 -12.44 18.11 13.25
N ILE A 164 -12.38 16.78 13.14
CA ILE A 164 -13.36 15.87 13.75
C ILE A 164 -12.60 14.78 14.49
N CYS A 165 -13.04 14.50 15.71
CA CYS A 165 -12.65 13.34 16.48
C CYS A 165 -13.91 12.52 16.76
N LEU A 166 -13.94 11.28 16.28
CA LEU A 166 -15.00 10.32 16.53
C LEU A 166 -14.56 9.42 17.69
N ILE A 167 -15.41 9.29 18.70
CA ILE A 167 -15.20 8.45 19.88
C ILE A 167 -16.52 7.77 20.19
N ASP A 168 -16.53 6.44 20.18
CA ASP A 168 -17.69 5.61 20.54
C ASP A 168 -17.22 4.16 20.75
N VAL A 169 -18.14 3.24 21.05
CA VAL A 169 -17.92 1.80 20.91
C VAL A 169 -17.55 1.46 19.47
N GLU A 170 -16.62 0.52 19.30
CA GLU A 170 -15.91 0.27 18.04
C GLU A 170 -16.82 0.13 16.81
N GLU A 171 -17.94 -0.61 16.92
CA GLU A 171 -18.87 -0.79 15.80
C GLU A 171 -19.49 0.54 15.34
N ASN A 172 -19.95 1.36 16.29
CA ASN A 172 -20.53 2.67 15.98
C ASN A 172 -19.47 3.63 15.46
N LEU A 173 -18.27 3.59 16.03
CA LEU A 173 -17.13 4.39 15.60
C LEU A 173 -16.80 4.13 14.13
N LEU A 174 -16.68 2.85 13.74
CA LEU A 174 -16.43 2.45 12.35
C LEU A 174 -17.60 2.83 11.42
N LYS A 175 -18.85 2.71 11.89
CA LYS A 175 -20.02 3.13 11.13
C LYS A 175 -20.11 4.65 10.97
N ALA A 176 -19.68 5.43 11.96
CA ALA A 176 -19.67 6.89 11.91
C ALA A 176 -18.59 7.44 10.96
N PHE A 177 -17.48 6.73 10.80
CA PHE A 177 -16.43 7.11 9.86
C PHE A 177 -16.92 7.19 8.40
N ALA A 178 -17.73 6.22 7.96
CA ALA A 178 -18.16 6.12 6.57
C ALA A 178 -18.98 7.34 6.04
N PRO A 179 -20.02 7.85 6.75
CA PRO A 179 -20.72 9.05 6.33
C PRO A 179 -19.85 10.30 6.43
N CYS A 180 -18.96 10.42 7.43
CA CYS A 180 -18.00 11.53 7.49
C CYS A 180 -17.08 11.55 6.27
N TRP A 181 -16.51 10.40 5.92
CA TRP A 181 -15.66 10.25 4.74
C TRP A 181 -16.37 10.66 3.45
N ARG A 182 -17.60 10.17 3.25
CA ARG A 182 -18.41 10.50 2.07
C ARG A 182 -18.82 11.97 2.03
N ALA A 183 -19.14 12.57 3.16
CA ALA A 183 -19.48 13.99 3.23
C ALA A 183 -18.28 14.87 2.88
N PHE A 184 -17.07 14.45 3.24
CA PHE A 184 -15.84 15.15 2.89
C PHE A 184 -15.41 14.93 1.45
N ALA A 185 -15.63 13.74 0.90
CA ALA A 185 -15.23 13.35 -0.46
C ALA A 185 -13.81 13.85 -0.82
N PRO A 186 -12.77 13.53 -0.02
CA PRO A 186 -11.46 14.12 -0.19
C PRO A 186 -10.83 13.71 -1.52
N ASP A 187 -10.28 14.68 -2.26
CA ASP A 187 -9.50 14.43 -3.47
C ASP A 187 -8.15 13.76 -3.15
N ILE A 188 -7.57 14.11 -2.00
CA ILE A 188 -6.25 13.64 -1.56
C ILE A 188 -6.34 13.21 -0.09
N GLN A 189 -5.93 11.98 0.20
CA GLN A 189 -5.75 11.48 1.57
C GLN A 189 -4.26 11.48 1.92
N VAL A 190 -3.87 12.29 2.91
CA VAL A 190 -2.50 12.36 3.43
C VAL A 190 -2.48 11.85 4.85
N ARG A 191 -1.75 10.77 5.10
CA ARG A 191 -1.62 10.14 6.42
C ARG A 191 -0.30 9.39 6.55
N PHE A 192 0.14 9.17 7.78
CA PHE A 192 1.35 8.41 8.09
C PHE A 192 0.99 6.92 8.28
N ASN A 193 1.60 6.04 7.49
CA ASN A 193 1.44 4.57 7.57
C ASN A 193 0.03 4.00 7.29
N ASP A 194 -0.84 4.79 6.66
CA ASP A 194 -2.26 4.47 6.47
C ASP A 194 -2.51 3.19 5.66
N SER A 195 -1.81 3.03 4.53
CA SER A 195 -1.97 1.87 3.64
C SER A 195 -1.45 0.56 4.25
N ASP A 196 -0.41 0.65 5.10
CA ASP A 196 0.25 -0.51 5.67
C ASP A 196 -0.31 -0.90 7.05
N TYR A 197 -0.87 0.08 7.79
CA TYR A 197 -1.45 -0.12 9.11
C TYR A 197 -2.92 0.31 9.19
N ASP A 198 -3.24 1.61 9.20
CA ASP A 198 -4.56 2.11 9.60
C ASP A 198 -5.72 1.53 8.77
N TRP A 199 -5.66 1.60 7.44
CA TRP A 199 -6.70 1.02 6.58
C TRP A 199 -6.77 -0.49 6.71
N SER A 200 -5.63 -1.17 6.81
CA SER A 200 -5.62 -2.62 6.99
C SER A 200 -6.29 -3.02 8.31
N PHE A 201 -6.00 -2.26 9.37
CA PHE A 201 -6.56 -2.45 10.69
C PHE A 201 -8.07 -2.18 10.68
N ILE A 202 -8.50 -1.00 10.22
CA ILE A 202 -9.91 -0.59 10.13
C ILE A 202 -10.74 -1.59 9.31
N MET A 203 -10.27 -1.99 8.13
CA MET A 203 -11.01 -2.93 7.28
C MET A 203 -11.12 -4.32 7.90
N LYS A 204 -10.08 -4.80 8.58
CA LYS A 204 -10.12 -6.08 9.29
C LYS A 204 -11.04 -6.03 10.50
N ARG A 205 -11.03 -4.95 11.29
CA ARG A 205 -11.97 -4.75 12.40
C ARG A 205 -13.42 -4.69 11.90
N ALA A 206 -13.68 -3.93 10.84
CA ALA A 206 -14.99 -3.85 10.20
C ALA A 206 -15.47 -5.23 9.67
N TYR A 207 -14.56 -6.06 9.17
CA TYR A 207 -14.87 -7.42 8.76
C TYR A 207 -15.30 -8.28 9.95
N HIS A 208 -14.54 -8.27 11.05
CA HIS A 208 -14.84 -9.06 12.25
C HIS A 208 -16.14 -8.64 12.95
N LEU A 209 -16.46 -7.34 12.90
CA LEU A 209 -17.72 -6.79 13.40
C LEU A 209 -18.88 -6.93 12.39
N ASN A 210 -18.64 -7.54 11.23
CA ASN A 210 -19.64 -7.75 10.17
C ASN A 210 -20.30 -6.44 9.67
N VAL A 211 -19.54 -5.34 9.65
CA VAL A 211 -19.97 -4.01 9.17
C VAL A 211 -19.23 -3.56 7.91
N LEU A 212 -18.26 -4.33 7.42
CA LEU A 212 -17.42 -3.98 6.25
C LEU A 212 -18.23 -3.62 5.00
N GLU A 213 -19.20 -4.45 4.62
CA GLU A 213 -20.03 -4.22 3.42
C GLU A 213 -20.87 -2.95 3.55
N TRP A 214 -21.36 -2.68 4.76
CA TRP A 214 -22.13 -1.49 5.06
C TRP A 214 -21.27 -0.23 4.91
N ILE A 215 -20.06 -0.24 5.48
CA ILE A 215 -19.09 0.87 5.39
C ILE A 215 -18.70 1.09 3.93
N TRP A 216 -18.37 0.03 3.20
CA TRP A 216 -17.97 0.10 1.79
C TRP A 216 -19.04 0.72 0.91
N LYS A 217 -20.28 0.23 1.02
CA LYS A 217 -21.44 0.79 0.29
C LYS A 217 -21.61 2.28 0.57
N ARG A 218 -21.36 2.70 1.81
CA ARG A 218 -21.55 4.10 2.20
C ARG A 218 -20.42 4.98 1.66
N ILE A 219 -19.17 4.54 1.69
CA ILE A 219 -18.00 5.26 1.15
C ILE A 219 -18.05 5.33 -0.38
N MET A 220 -18.16 4.19 -1.05
CA MET A 220 -18.00 4.10 -2.51
C MET A 220 -19.30 4.34 -3.29
N GLY A 221 -20.44 4.36 -2.62
CA GLY A 221 -21.76 4.45 -3.28
C GLY A 221 -22.17 3.19 -4.04
N LYS A 222 -21.34 2.16 -4.08
CA LYS A 222 -21.58 0.85 -4.73
C LYS A 222 -21.46 -0.28 -3.71
N PHE A 223 -22.34 -1.26 -3.84
CA PHE A 223 -22.27 -2.47 -3.03
C PHE A 223 -21.23 -3.44 -3.62
N GLU A 224 -20.42 -4.02 -2.75
CA GLU A 224 -19.55 -5.16 -3.06
C GLU A 224 -19.60 -6.12 -1.87
N ILE A 225 -19.49 -7.43 -2.14
CA ILE A 225 -19.45 -8.43 -1.07
C ILE A 225 -18.09 -8.40 -0.37
N LYS A 226 -18.06 -8.73 0.93
CA LYS A 226 -16.84 -8.66 1.77
C LYS A 226 -15.65 -9.41 1.19
N GLU A 227 -15.87 -10.53 0.50
CA GLU A 227 -14.80 -11.29 -0.16
C GLU A 227 -14.16 -10.48 -1.30
N GLU A 228 -14.94 -9.74 -2.08
CA GLU A 228 -14.43 -8.83 -3.11
C GLU A 228 -13.75 -7.63 -2.47
N ILE A 229 -14.36 -7.00 -1.46
CA ILE A 229 -13.78 -5.86 -0.72
C ILE A 229 -12.39 -6.21 -0.17
N LEU A 230 -12.21 -7.42 0.36
CA LEU A 230 -10.91 -7.88 0.86
C LEU A 230 -9.92 -8.27 -0.25
N LYS A 231 -10.39 -8.58 -1.47
CA LYS A 231 -9.53 -8.74 -2.67
C LYS A 231 -8.98 -7.40 -3.14
N TRP A 232 -9.71 -6.29 -2.92
CA TRP A 232 -9.12 -4.95 -2.87
C TRP A 232 -8.25 -4.85 -1.63
N LYS A 233 -7.20 -5.69 -1.57
CA LYS A 233 -6.13 -5.49 -0.63
C LYS A 233 -5.59 -4.10 -0.93
N TYR A 234 -5.87 -3.16 -0.02
CA TYR A 234 -5.17 -1.88 0.08
C TYR A 234 -3.64 -2.07 0.13
N LYS A 235 -3.19 -3.32 0.33
CA LYS A 235 -1.88 -3.87 -0.04
C LYS A 235 -1.92 -4.54 -1.41
N GLY A 236 -1.19 -4.05 -2.41
CA GLY A 236 -0.90 -4.88 -3.59
C GLY A 236 -0.21 -6.18 -3.18
N LYS A 237 -0.97 -7.27 -3.05
CA LYS A 237 -0.53 -8.67 -2.90
C LYS A 237 -1.45 -9.59 -3.72
N ILE A 238 -1.10 -9.81 -4.98
CA ILE A 238 -1.59 -10.95 -5.75
C ILE A 238 -0.87 -12.20 -5.22
N GLY A 239 -1.62 -13.25 -4.85
CA GLY A 239 -1.06 -14.57 -4.53
C GLY A 239 -0.96 -15.01 -3.06
N ALA A 240 -1.41 -14.23 -2.07
CA ALA A 240 -1.47 -14.75 -0.69
C ALA A 240 -2.62 -15.76 -0.55
N LYS A 241 -2.32 -17.00 -0.12
CA LYS A 241 -3.32 -17.85 0.52
C LYS A 241 -3.84 -17.11 1.75
N SER A 242 -5.16 -17.06 1.90
CA SER A 242 -5.80 -16.53 3.09
C SER A 242 -5.46 -17.40 4.29
N GLU A 243 -4.68 -16.90 5.24
CA GLU A 243 -4.69 -17.41 6.62
C GLU A 243 -5.88 -16.85 7.39
N ILE A 244 -7.07 -16.88 6.77
CA ILE A 244 -8.32 -16.89 7.51
C ILE A 244 -8.69 -18.37 7.55
N VAL A 245 -8.44 -19.02 8.68
CA VAL A 245 -9.05 -20.33 8.94
C VAL A 245 -10.55 -20.07 9.10
N PHE A 246 -11.30 -20.22 8.01
CA PHE A 246 -12.76 -20.14 8.00
C PHE A 246 -13.33 -21.31 8.80
N LYS A 247 -13.47 -21.16 10.12
CA LYS A 247 -14.41 -22.00 10.86
C LYS A 247 -15.82 -21.56 10.50
N LYS A 248 -16.41 -22.25 9.53
CA LYS A 248 -17.86 -22.23 9.29
C LYS A 248 -18.52 -22.55 10.64
N LYS A 249 -19.26 -21.59 11.22
CA LYS A 249 -20.16 -21.90 12.35
C LYS A 249 -21.14 -22.95 11.81
N GLY A 250 -20.92 -24.21 12.17
CA GLY A 250 -21.84 -25.28 11.83
C GLY A 250 -23.22 -24.90 12.31
N LYS A 251 -24.23 -25.03 11.44
CA LYS A 251 -25.63 -25.00 11.86
C LYS A 251 -25.77 -26.02 12.98
N LYS A 252 -25.98 -25.56 14.23
CA LYS A 252 -26.51 -26.43 15.28
C LYS A 252 -27.91 -26.83 14.80
N ARG A 253 -28.03 -28.02 14.22
CA ARG A 253 -29.31 -28.73 14.14
C ARG A 253 -29.70 -29.03 15.58
N ILE A 254 -30.67 -28.29 16.11
CA ILE A 254 -31.38 -28.71 17.32
C ILE A 254 -32.19 -29.94 16.90
N LEU A 255 -31.68 -31.12 17.25
CA LEU A 255 -32.44 -32.36 17.16
C LEU A 255 -33.35 -32.43 18.40
N MET A 256 -34.60 -32.01 18.28
CA MET A 256 -35.60 -32.31 19.31
C MET A 256 -35.85 -33.83 19.34
N LYS A 257 -35.33 -34.52 20.35
CA LYS A 257 -35.76 -35.88 20.69
C LYS A 257 -37.02 -35.79 21.55
N ARG A 258 -38.16 -36.30 21.04
CA ARG A 258 -39.33 -36.61 21.88
C ARG A 258 -38.93 -37.76 22.82
N ARG A 259 -39.17 -37.61 24.14
CA ARG A 259 -39.13 -38.73 25.07
C ARG A 259 -40.39 -39.58 24.84
N PRO A 260 -40.31 -40.93 24.89
CA PRO A 260 -41.50 -41.74 24.99
C PRO A 260 -42.09 -41.59 26.40
N TYR A 261 -43.39 -41.33 26.46
CA TYR A 261 -44.18 -41.51 27.68
C TYR A 261 -44.28 -43.01 27.95
N GLY A 262 -43.65 -43.46 29.03
CA GLY A 262 -44.00 -44.72 29.67
C GLY A 262 -45.16 -44.46 30.60
N GLY A 263 -46.28 -45.15 30.35
CA GLY A 263 -47.38 -45.24 31.30
C GLY A 263 -47.05 -46.24 32.41
N GLN A 264 -47.48 -45.88 33.62
CA GLN A 264 -48.36 -46.74 34.41
C GLN A 264 -49.66 -45.96 34.61
#